data_AF-A0A930EU49-F1
#
_entry.id   AF-A0A930EU49-F1
#
_cell.length_a   1.000
_cell.length_b   1.000
_cell.length_c   1.000
_cell.angle_alpha   90.00
_cell.angle_beta   90.00
_cell.angle_gamma   90.00
#
_symmetry.space_group_name_H-M   'P 1'
#
loop_
_entity.id
_entity.type
_entity.pdbx_description
1 polymer ?
#
loop_
_entity_poly.entity_id
_entity_poly.type
_entity_poly.pdbx_seq_one_letter_code
_entity_poly.pdbx_strand_id
1 'polypeptide(L)' 'MTDIKLFLSWAHYDAEVKDSFLTLLRQRLAVARNHSFTWWVDSFILPGEEWKAEILTQLAEADYIVQLISPSFLA' A
#
# COMPACT_ATOMS: atom_id res chain seq x y z
N MET A 1 13.31 16.80 -3.57
CA MET A 1 12.55 15.86 -2.72
C MET A 1 12.61 14.52 -3.40
N THR A 2 13.02 13.48 -2.69
CA THR A 2 12.99 12.11 -3.22
C THR A 2 11.59 11.56 -3.01
N ASP A 3 10.96 11.06 -4.07
CA ASP A 3 9.67 10.38 -3.95
C ASP A 3 9.93 8.91 -3.64
N ILE A 4 9.20 8.36 -2.66
CA ILE A 4 9.27 6.98 -2.23
C ILE A 4 7.89 6.36 -2.44
N LYS A 5 7.83 5.36 -3.33
CA LYS A 5 6.63 4.58 -3.65
C LYS A 5 6.53 3.37 -2.74
N LEU A 6 5.46 3.28 -1.97
CA LEU A 6 5.15 2.14 -1.12
C LEU A 6 4.05 1.28 -1.75
N PHE A 7 4.28 -0.03 -1.85
CA PHE A 7 3.22 -0.98 -2.18
C PHE A 7 2.63 -1.55 -0.89
N LEU A 8 1.34 -1.30 -0.62
CA LEU A 8 0.68 -1.85 0.57
C LEU A 8 -0.11 -3.12 0.21
N SER A 9 0.34 -4.24 0.75
CA SER A 9 -0.31 -5.55 0.61
C SER A 9 -1.06 -5.90 1.89
N TRP A 10 -2.35 -6.22 1.78
CA TRP A 10 -3.25 -6.46 2.91
C TRP A 10 -4.45 -7.31 2.47
N ALA A 11 -5.20 -7.88 3.41
CA ALA A 11 -6.40 -8.64 3.09
C ALA A 11 -7.63 -7.74 3.14
N HIS A 12 -8.53 -7.83 2.15
CA HIS A 12 -9.73 -6.99 2.11
C HIS A 12 -10.59 -7.02 3.39
N TYR A 13 -10.61 -8.14 4.10
CA TYR A 13 -11.31 -8.29 5.38
C TYR A 13 -10.71 -7.46 6.53
N ASP A 14 -9.48 -6.96 6.39
CA ASP A 14 -8.76 -6.20 7.40
C ASP A 14 -8.78 -4.68 7.13
N ALA A 15 -9.77 -4.19 6.38
CA ALA A 15 -9.83 -2.80 5.91
C ALA A 15 -9.72 -1.78 7.05
N GLU A 16 -10.44 -2.00 8.15
CA GLU A 16 -10.42 -1.12 9.31
C GLU A 16 -9.02 -1.04 9.96
N VAL A 17 -8.34 -2.18 10.09
CA VAL A 17 -7.00 -2.26 10.68
C VAL A 17 -5.98 -1.59 9.76
N LYS A 18 -6.09 -1.81 8.44
CA LYS A 18 -5.26 -1.15 7.43
C LYS A 18 -5.44 0.38 7.44
N ASP A 19 -6.67 0.88 7.59
CA ASP A 19 -6.95 2.33 7.65
C ASP A 19 -6.41 2.98 8.92
N SER A 20 -6.54 2.30 10.06
CA SER A 20 -5.92 2.73 11.32
C SER A 20 -4.39 2.82 11.20
N PHE A 21 -3.76 1.80 10.62
CA PHE A 21 -2.32 1.80 10.33
C PHE A 21 -1.89 2.94 9.42
N LEU A 22 -2.59 3.16 8.31
CA LEU A 22 -2.28 4.23 7.35
C LEU A 22 -2.37 5.63 7.98
N THR A 23 -3.34 5.85 8.86
CA THR A 23 -3.50 7.12 9.58
C THR A 23 -2.27 7.44 10.41
N LEU A 24 -1.77 6.46 11.18
CA LEU A 24 -0.57 6.61 12.00
C LEU A 24 0.71 6.72 11.15
N LEU A 25 0.80 5.92 10.07
CA LEU A 25 1.95 5.91 9.18
C LEU A 25 2.17 7.29 8.54
N ARG A 26 1.10 7.89 7.99
CA ARG A 26 1.15 9.23 7.37
C ARG A 26 1.76 10.28 8.29
N GLN A 27 1.30 10.33 9.54
CA GLN A 27 1.78 11.28 10.53
C GLN A 27 3.25 11.07 10.87
N ARG A 28 3.69 9.80 10.97
CA ARG A 28 5.08 9.46 11.30
C ARG A 28 6.03 9.77 10.14
N LEU A 29 5.62 9.48 8.90
CA LEU A 29 6.42 9.74 7.71
C LEU A 29 6.61 11.24 7.43
N ALA A 30 5.69 12.09 7.89
CA ALA A 30 5.82 13.55 7.76
C ALA A 30 7.08 14.14 8.45
N VAL A 31 7.71 13.39 9.38
CA VAL A 31 9.00 13.79 9.98
C VAL A 31 10.14 13.80 8.97
N ALA A 32 10.09 12.94 7.93
CA ALA A 32 11.11 12.84 6.91
C ALA A 32 10.95 13.91 5.82
N ARG A 33 11.16 15.19 6.19
CA ARG A 33 10.86 16.39 5.40
C ARG A 33 11.44 16.44 3.97
N ASN A 34 12.51 15.70 3.69
CA ASN A 34 13.16 15.68 2.37
C ASN A 34 12.62 14.56 1.45
N HIS A 35 11.72 13.74 1.96
CA HIS A 35 11.10 12.63 1.26
C HIS A 35 9.59 12.85 1.14
N SER A 36 9.06 12.56 -0.03
CA SER A 36 7.63 12.40 -0.27
C SER A 36 7.33 10.91 -0.25
N PHE A 37 6.21 10.52 0.37
CA PHE A 37 5.78 9.13 0.40
C PHE A 37 4.45 9.03 -0.32
N THR A 38 4.40 8.20 -1.35
CA THR A 38 3.18 7.79 -2.04
C THR A 38 2.95 6.31 -1.73
N TRP A 39 1.69 5.88 -1.73
CA TRP A 39 1.38 4.46 -1.58
C TRP A 39 0.29 4.03 -2.53
N TRP A 40 0.41 2.81 -3.02
CA TRP A 40 -0.61 2.12 -3.78
C TRP A 40 -1.38 1.17 -2.87
N VAL A 41 -2.71 1.22 -2.94
CA VAL A 41 -3.64 0.28 -2.31
C VAL A 41 -4.54 -0.30 -3.39
N ASP A 42 -4.73 -1.61 -3.38
CA ASP A 42 -5.55 -2.39 -4.32
C ASP A 42 -7.03 -1.96 -4.41
N SER A 43 -7.48 -1.08 -3.52
CA SER A 43 -8.84 -0.51 -3.50
C SER A 43 -9.19 0.33 -4.72
N PHE A 44 -8.23 0.60 -5.61
CA PHE A 44 -8.40 1.44 -6.80
C PHE A 44 -8.65 0.67 -8.11
N ILE A 45 -8.63 -0.67 -8.10
CA ILE A 45 -8.82 -1.43 -9.33
C ILE A 45 -10.33 -1.54 -9.66
N LEU A 46 -10.71 -1.05 -10.84
CA LEU A 46 -12.10 -1.10 -11.29
C LEU A 46 -12.48 -2.50 -11.78
N PRO A 47 -13.74 -2.94 -11.62
CA PRO A 47 -14.20 -4.20 -12.19
C PRO A 47 -13.96 -4.23 -13.72
N GLY A 48 -13.17 -5.19 -14.19
CA GLY A 48 -12.88 -5.39 -15.61
C GLY A 48 -11.46 -5.04 -16.06
N GLU A 49 -10.61 -4.48 -15.20
CA GLU A 49 -9.17 -4.35 -15.46
C GLU A 49 -8.45 -5.69 -15.23
N GLU A 50 -7.35 -5.94 -15.95
CA GLU A 50 -6.49 -7.10 -15.69
C GLU A 50 -5.79 -6.94 -14.34
N TRP A 51 -6.51 -7.28 -13.27
CA TRP A 51 -6.13 -7.13 -11.85
C TRP A 51 -4.68 -7.55 -11.56
N LYS A 52 -4.23 -8.64 -12.20
CA LYS A 52 -2.88 -9.18 -12.04
C LYS A 52 -1.80 -8.33 -12.69
N ALA A 53 -2.06 -7.74 -13.86
CA ALA A 53 -1.06 -6.96 -14.58
C ALA A 53 -0.76 -5.65 -13.85
N GLU A 54 -1.79 -4.95 -13.37
CA GLU A 54 -1.62 -3.70 -12.61
C GLU A 54 -0.90 -3.94 -11.28
N ILE A 55 -1.26 -5.00 -10.55
CA ILE A 55 -0.54 -5.38 -9.31
C ILE A 55 0.94 -5.62 -9.59
N LEU A 56 1.28 -6.36 -10.65
CA LEU A 56 2.68 -6.64 -10.99
C LEU A 56 3.44 -5.37 -11.41
N THR A 57 2.79 -4.46 -12.13
CA THR A 57 3.37 -3.16 -12.48
C THR A 57 3.67 -2.34 -11.22
N GLN A 58 2.69 -2.18 -10.34
CA GLN A 58 2.84 -1.39 -9.11
C GLN A 58 3.85 -2.03 -8.16
N LEU A 59 3.90 -3.37 -8.10
CA LEU A 59 4.89 -4.10 -7.34
C LEU A 59 6.32 -3.88 -7.88
N ALA A 60 6.49 -3.85 -9.21
CA ALA A 60 7.77 -3.63 -9.85
C ALA A 60 8.26 -2.18 -9.75
N GLU A 61 7.33 -1.22 -9.68
CA GLU A 61 7.65 0.21 -9.55
C GLU A 61 7.86 0.67 -8.10
N ALA A 62 7.48 -0.13 -7.11
CA ALA A 62 7.59 0.25 -5.71
C ALA A 62 9.04 0.22 -5.20
N ASP A 63 9.42 1.23 -4.43
CA ASP A 63 10.71 1.26 -3.73
C ASP A 63 10.69 0.31 -2.51
N TYR A 64 9.53 0.19 -1.87
CA TYR A 64 9.34 -0.69 -0.71
C TYR A 64 7.96 -1.36 -0.73
N ILE A 65 7.91 -2.57 -0.17
CA ILE A 65 6.68 -3.32 0.05
C ILE A 65 6.39 -3.34 1.54
N VAL A 66 5.17 -2.95 1.91
CA VAL A 66 4.63 -3.06 3.27
C VAL A 66 3.60 -4.18 3.27
N GLN A 67 3.97 -5.33 3.82
CA GLN A 67 3.09 -6.49 3.92
C GLN A 67 2.40 -6.53 5.29
N LEU A 68 1.08 -6.34 5.30
CA LEU A 68 0.25 -6.55 6.49
C LEU A 68 -0.19 -8.02 6.53
N ILE A 69 0.33 -8.77 7.49
CA ILE A 69 0.05 -10.20 7.64
C ILE A 69 -1.03 -10.40 8.70
N SER A 70 -2.04 -11.19 8.36
CA SER A 70 -3.15 -11.58 9.24
C SER A 70 -3.63 -12.99 8.86
N PRO A 71 -4.47 -13.64 9.68
CA PRO A 71 -5.16 -14.86 9.27
C PRO A 71 -5.96 -14.68 7.98
N SER A 72 -6.66 -13.55 7.82
CA SER A 72 -7.46 -13.22 6.64
C SER A 72 -6.61 -13.11 5.36
N PHE A 73 -5.34 -12.75 5.49
CA PHE A 73 -4.40 -12.63 4.37
C PHE A 73 -3.88 -13.99 3.87
N LEU A 74 -3.82 -14.99 4.76
CA LEU A 74 -3.30 -16.32 4.45
C LEU A 74 -4.42 -17.33 4.09
N ALA A 75 -5.67 -16.92 4.19
CA ALA A 75 -6.87 -17.76 3.99
C ALA A 75 -7.24 -17.93 2.52
#